data_AF-A0AA36HFY3-F1
#
_entry.id   AF-A0AA36HFY3-F1
#
_cell.length_a   1.000
_cell.length_b   1.000
_cell.length_c   1.000
_cell.angle_alpha   90.00
_cell.angle_beta   90.00
_cell.angle_gamma   90.00
#
_symmetry.space_group_name_H-M   'P 1'
#
loop_
_entity.id
_entity.type
_entity.pdbx_description
1 polymer ?
#
loop_
_entity_poly.entity_id
_entity_poly.type
_entity_poly.pdbx_seq_one_letter_code
_entity_poly.pdbx_strand_id
1 'polypeptide(L)'
;MDKTLMSMILDERLVVTAVTLSRKEKITTSEAYRAMTEFYKKHTNHGGIWATVIVSGYREKFGVSVRSTIVCREEQLETVKKQFLNVDSVELFSLQAVPLKDISSILARDRLEDLKSFHIDTKENAPNPVKYCAEDFEVLRSDQHEVFNAMKRMADGGKPVSCALPGSSQ
;
A
#
# COMPACT_ATOMS: atom_id res chain seq x y z
N MET A 1 9.59 14.50 19.19
CA MET A 1 9.08 13.57 18.17
C MET A 1 10.03 12.39 17.95
N ASP A 2 11.33 12.61 17.77
CA ASP A 2 12.30 11.54 17.51
C ASP A 2 12.27 10.39 18.55
N LYS A 3 12.19 10.70 19.85
CA LYS A 3 12.08 9.69 20.91
C LYS A 3 10.82 8.82 20.78
N THR A 4 9.67 9.44 20.46
CA THR A 4 8.41 8.73 20.24
C THR A 4 8.53 7.79 19.04
N LEU A 5 9.06 8.29 17.92
CA LEU A 5 9.25 7.49 16.71
C LEU A 5 10.20 6.32 16.93
N MET A 6 11.32 6.53 17.63
CA MET A 6 12.22 5.45 18.03
C MET A 6 11.51 4.41 18.89
N SER A 7 10.76 4.83 19.91
CA SER A 7 9.99 3.92 20.77
C SER A 7 8.97 3.11 19.95
N MET A 8 8.20 3.77 19.09
CA MET A 8 7.20 3.09 18.27
C MET A 8 7.84 2.09 17.29
N ILE A 9 8.96 2.47 16.66
CA ILE A 9 9.60 1.67 15.62
C ILE A 9 10.44 0.53 16.22
N LEU A 10 11.33 0.83 17.17
CA LEU A 10 12.32 -0.11 17.68
C LEU A 10 11.81 -0.91 18.88
N ASP A 11 11.17 -0.25 19.85
CA ASP A 11 10.75 -0.88 21.11
C ASP A 11 9.41 -1.60 20.92
N GLU A 12 8.41 -0.89 20.40
CA GLU A 12 7.06 -1.42 20.17
C GLU A 12 6.98 -2.24 18.86
N ARG A 13 8.01 -2.18 17.99
CA ARG A 13 8.08 -2.86 16.69
C ARG A 13 6.89 -2.58 15.78
N LEU A 14 6.41 -1.35 15.79
CA LEU A 14 5.28 -0.92 14.98
C LEU A 14 5.73 -0.49 13.59
N VAL A 15 4.82 -0.68 12.64
CA VAL A 15 4.86 0.02 11.36
C VAL A 15 4.17 1.35 11.59
N VAL A 16 4.91 2.44 11.37
CA VAL A 16 4.43 3.79 11.64
C VAL A 16 4.12 4.47 10.32
N THR A 17 2.84 4.78 10.08
CA THR A 17 2.39 5.69 9.04
C THR A 17 2.13 7.08 9.62
N ALA A 18 1.93 8.09 8.77
CA ALA A 18 1.55 9.43 9.23
C ALA A 18 0.23 9.40 10.01
N VAL A 19 -0.68 8.49 9.66
CA VAL A 19 -1.95 8.27 10.36
C VAL A 19 -1.71 7.68 11.75
N THR A 20 -0.86 6.65 11.86
CA THR A 20 -0.50 6.04 13.14
C THR A 20 0.10 7.09 14.10
N LEU A 21 1.04 7.89 13.61
CA LEU A 21 1.71 8.92 14.42
C LEU A 21 0.75 10.06 14.80
N SER A 22 -0.05 10.53 13.84
CA SER A 22 -1.07 11.57 14.06
C SER A 22 -2.02 11.19 15.19
N ARG A 23 -2.47 9.93 15.22
CA ARG A 23 -3.37 9.42 16.28
C ARG A 23 -2.69 9.33 17.64
N LYS A 24 -1.47 8.79 17.68
CA LYS A 24 -0.71 8.61 18.92
C LYS A 24 -0.43 9.94 19.60
N GLU A 25 0.02 10.93 18.82
CA GLU A 25 0.48 12.23 19.33
C GLU A 25 -0.60 13.32 19.29
N LYS A 26 -1.79 13.02 18.75
CA LYS A 26 -2.91 13.96 18.56
C LYS A 26 -2.51 15.22 17.77
N ILE A 27 -1.74 15.02 16.70
CA ILE A 27 -1.29 16.07 15.76
C ILE A 27 -1.93 15.86 14.39
N THR A 28 -1.85 16.84 13.49
CA THR A 28 -2.36 16.67 12.13
C THR A 28 -1.54 15.67 11.32
N THR A 29 -2.15 15.03 10.32
CA THR A 29 -1.43 14.11 9.41
C THR A 29 -0.26 14.79 8.70
N SER A 30 -0.40 16.08 8.37
CA SER A 30 0.66 16.87 7.73
C SER A 30 1.86 17.09 8.67
N GLU A 31 1.60 17.38 9.95
CA GLU A 31 2.66 17.51 10.96
C GLU A 31 3.34 16.17 11.23
N ALA A 32 2.55 15.09 11.31
CA ALA A 32 3.06 13.73 11.46
C ALA A 32 3.96 13.34 10.27
N TYR A 33 3.51 13.60 9.04
CA TYR A 33 4.29 13.34 7.84
C TYR A 33 5.61 14.12 7.81
N ARG A 34 5.57 15.42 8.15
CA ARG A 34 6.78 16.25 8.25
C ARG A 34 7.75 15.68 9.28
N ALA A 35 7.26 15.32 10.46
CA ALA A 35 8.09 14.75 11.51
C ALA A 35 8.68 13.39 11.15
N MET A 36 7.92 12.50 10.51
CA MET A 36 8.42 11.22 10.00
C MET A 36 9.53 11.43 8.96
N THR A 37 9.34 12.38 8.04
CA THR A 37 10.32 12.69 7.00
C THR A 37 11.61 13.25 7.60
N GLU A 38 11.51 14.18 8.55
CA GLU A 38 12.66 14.74 9.26
C GLU A 38 13.40 13.66 10.06
N PHE A 39 12.65 12.83 10.78
CA PHE A 39 13.20 11.71 11.54
C PHE A 39 13.94 10.73 10.63
N TYR A 40 13.33 10.35 9.51
CA TYR A 40 13.94 9.43 8.56
C TYR A 40 15.26 9.99 8.01
N LYS A 41 15.27 11.24 7.54
CA LYS A 41 16.47 11.92 7.04
C LYS A 41 17.63 11.97 8.05
N LYS A 42 17.32 12.09 9.35
CA LYS A 42 18.34 12.08 10.41
C LYS A 42 18.90 10.68 10.68
N HIS A 43 18.14 9.63 10.41
CA HIS A 43 18.45 8.27 10.86
C HIS A 43 18.63 7.25 9.72
N THR A 44 18.55 7.65 8.45
CA THR A 44 18.75 6.78 7.27
C THR A 44 20.07 6.02 7.28
N ASN A 45 21.10 6.54 7.95
CA ASN A 45 22.43 5.91 8.03
C ASN A 45 22.60 4.98 9.26
N HIS A 46 21.65 4.99 10.19
CA HIS A 46 21.68 4.14 11.37
C HIS A 46 20.88 2.87 11.07
N GLY A 47 21.58 1.86 10.52
CA GLY A 47 20.99 0.56 10.16
C GLY A 47 20.05 0.06 11.27
N GLY A 48 18.79 -0.16 10.91
CA GLY A 48 17.73 -0.49 11.88
C GLY A 48 16.38 0.16 11.60
N ILE A 49 16.33 1.13 10.68
CA ILE A 49 15.07 1.74 10.24
C ILE A 49 14.90 1.46 8.74
N TRP A 50 13.76 0.87 8.42
CA TRP A 50 13.34 0.56 7.06
C TRP A 50 12.19 1.47 6.68
N ALA A 51 12.12 1.83 5.41
CA ALA A 51 11.08 2.68 4.87
C ALA A 51 10.35 2.03 3.69
N THR A 52 9.07 2.34 3.58
CA THR A 52 8.32 2.19 2.33
C THR A 52 7.97 3.57 1.80
N VAL A 53 7.97 3.71 0.48
CA VAL A 53 7.70 4.97 -0.22
C VAL A 53 6.57 4.80 -1.22
N ILE A 54 5.85 5.88 -1.48
CA ILE A 54 4.88 5.99 -2.57
C ILE A 54 5.56 6.67 -3.74
N VAL A 55 5.47 6.07 -4.92
CA VAL A 55 5.89 6.66 -6.20
C VAL A 55 4.64 6.95 -7.02
N SER A 56 4.45 8.21 -7.38
CA SER A 56 3.33 8.65 -8.23
C SER A 56 3.86 9.21 -9.53
N GLY A 57 3.17 8.92 -10.63
CA GLY A 57 3.55 9.40 -11.97
C GLY A 57 2.70 8.79 -13.06
N TYR A 58 3.22 8.76 -14.29
CA TYR A 58 2.54 8.12 -15.41
C TYR A 58 3.30 6.92 -15.92
N ARG A 59 2.56 5.87 -16.29
CA ARG A 59 3.08 4.63 -16.86
C ARG A 59 2.35 4.34 -18.16
N GLU A 60 3.02 3.66 -19.09
CA GLU A 60 2.37 3.13 -20.28
C GLU A 60 1.69 1.79 -19.93
N LYS A 61 0.38 1.71 -20.15
CA LYS A 61 -0.41 0.47 -20.06
C LYS A 61 -1.20 0.31 -21.35
N PHE A 62 -0.94 -0.77 -22.09
CA PHE A 62 -1.61 -1.08 -23.37
C PHE A 62 -1.52 0.06 -24.41
N GLY A 63 -0.36 0.75 -24.49
CA GLY A 63 -0.17 1.88 -25.41
C GLY A 63 -0.80 3.19 -24.95
N VAL A 64 -1.37 3.23 -23.74
CA VAL A 64 -2.02 4.43 -23.16
C VAL A 64 -1.23 4.88 -21.94
N SER A 65 -1.01 6.19 -21.82
CA SER A 65 -0.43 6.81 -20.63
C SER A 65 -1.47 6.87 -19.51
N VAL A 66 -1.18 6.23 -18.38
CA VAL A 66 -2.07 6.10 -17.23
C VAL A 66 -1.36 6.61 -15.97
N ARG A 67 -2.03 7.49 -15.22
CA ARG A 67 -1.55 7.92 -13.90
C ARG A 67 -1.56 6.72 -12.95
N SER A 68 -0.44 6.45 -12.33
CA SER A 68 -0.23 5.29 -11.46
C SER A 68 0.43 5.71 -10.16
N THR A 69 0.08 5.02 -9.08
CA THR A 69 0.66 5.21 -7.75
C THR A 69 1.07 3.84 -7.20
N ILE A 70 2.33 3.69 -6.80
CA ILE A 70 2.88 2.41 -6.34
C ILE A 70 3.53 2.60 -4.98
N VAL A 71 3.12 1.79 -4.00
CA VAL A 71 3.84 1.65 -2.73
C VAL A 71 4.92 0.59 -2.91
N CYS A 72 6.17 0.95 -2.62
CA CYS A 72 7.30 0.02 -2.69
C CYS A 72 8.25 0.21 -1.50
N ARG A 73 9.12 -0.77 -1.29
CA ARG A 73 10.21 -0.61 -0.32
C ARG A 73 11.26 0.33 -0.89
N GLU A 74 11.95 1.06 -0.03
CA GLU A 74 12.96 2.01 -0.48
C GLU A 74 14.06 1.36 -1.33
N GLU A 75 14.50 0.13 -1.00
CA GLU A 75 15.53 -0.57 -1.78
C GLU A 75 15.10 -0.90 -3.21
N GLN A 76 13.79 -0.86 -3.49
CA GLN A 76 13.22 -1.10 -4.81
C GLN A 76 12.92 0.19 -5.59
N LEU A 77 13.10 1.36 -4.97
CA LEU A 77 12.69 2.65 -5.52
C LEU A 77 13.22 2.89 -6.93
N GLU A 78 14.52 2.72 -7.14
CA GLU A 78 15.15 2.97 -8.44
C GLU A 78 14.71 1.97 -9.52
N THR A 79 14.32 0.76 -9.13
CA THR A 79 13.72 -0.22 -10.04
C THR A 79 12.29 0.15 -10.39
N VAL A 80 11.51 0.65 -9.43
CA VAL A 80 10.12 1.07 -9.64
C VAL A 80 10.06 2.32 -10.51
N LYS A 81 10.93 3.31 -10.29
CA LYS A 81 10.99 4.53 -11.11
C LYS A 81 11.15 4.26 -12.60
N LYS A 82 11.93 3.24 -12.97
CA LYS A 82 12.14 2.83 -14.38
C LYS A 82 10.87 2.31 -15.06
N GLN A 83 9.83 1.98 -14.29
CA GLN A 83 8.53 1.54 -14.81
C GLN A 83 7.59 2.70 -15.17
N PHE A 84 8.00 3.94 -14.86
CA PHE A 84 7.27 5.16 -15.16
C PHE A 84 7.88 5.86 -16.37
N LEU A 85 7.00 6.44 -17.20
CA LEU A 85 7.38 7.38 -18.25
C LEU A 85 7.92 8.67 -17.62
N ASN A 86 7.21 9.16 -16.60
CA ASN A 86 7.60 10.28 -15.76
C ASN A 86 7.13 10.04 -14.33
N VAL A 87 7.97 10.43 -13.37
CA VAL A 87 7.68 10.39 -11.94
C VAL A 87 7.35 11.80 -11.47
N ASP A 88 6.17 11.98 -10.90
CA ASP A 88 5.69 13.28 -10.39
C ASP A 88 6.14 13.49 -8.94
N SER A 89 6.04 12.44 -8.11
CA SER A 89 6.44 12.51 -6.70
C SER A 89 6.94 11.18 -6.15
N VAL A 90 7.81 11.30 -5.14
CA VAL A 90 8.26 10.19 -4.29
C VAL A 90 8.11 10.65 -2.84
N GLU A 91 7.26 9.96 -2.09
CA GLU A 91 6.86 10.37 -0.74
C GLU A 91 7.06 9.24 0.27
N LEU A 92 7.44 9.59 1.50
CA LEU A 92 7.60 8.61 2.57
C LEU A 92 6.23 8.09 2.99
N PHE A 93 6.02 6.77 2.98
CA PHE A 93 4.74 6.18 3.37
C PHE A 93 4.76 5.65 4.80
N SER A 94 5.76 4.83 5.14
CA SER A 94 5.85 4.21 6.46
C SER A 94 7.29 3.93 6.88
N LEU A 95 7.46 3.79 8.20
CA LEU A 95 8.73 3.46 8.86
C LEU A 95 8.56 2.23 9.77
N GLN A 96 9.55 1.34 9.80
CA GLN A 96 9.52 0.11 10.58
C GLN A 96 10.91 -0.43 10.90
N ALA A 97 11.05 -1.23 11.96
CA ALA A 97 12.34 -1.80 12.38
C ALA A 97 12.83 -2.98 11.51
N VAL A 98 11.93 -3.59 10.74
CA VAL A 98 12.19 -4.83 9.99
C VAL A 98 11.59 -4.70 8.59
N PRO A 99 12.24 -5.21 7.53
CA PRO A 99 11.67 -5.16 6.18
C PRO A 99 10.36 -5.94 6.12
N LEU A 100 9.34 -5.32 5.54
CA LEU A 100 8.01 -5.90 5.43
C LEU A 100 7.97 -6.99 4.37
N LYS A 101 7.57 -8.20 4.73
CA LYS A 101 7.41 -9.30 3.74
C LYS A 101 6.34 -8.97 2.71
N ASP A 102 5.20 -8.45 3.16
CA ASP A 102 4.07 -8.03 2.32
C ASP A 102 3.68 -6.59 2.66
N ILE A 103 3.61 -5.72 1.65
CA ILE A 103 3.23 -4.31 1.80
C ILE A 103 1.75 -4.18 2.17
N SER A 104 0.94 -5.18 1.81
CA SER A 104 -0.49 -5.23 2.14
C SER A 104 -0.74 -5.20 3.66
N SER A 105 0.22 -5.66 4.47
CA SER A 105 0.09 -5.67 5.93
C SER A 105 0.04 -4.27 6.55
N ILE A 106 0.58 -3.26 5.86
CA ILE A 106 0.55 -1.86 6.32
C ILE A 106 -0.91 -1.37 6.35
N LEU A 107 -1.62 -1.61 5.24
CA LEU A 107 -3.02 -1.20 5.07
C LEU A 107 -3.97 -1.95 6.01
N ALA A 108 -3.68 -3.23 6.29
CA ALA A 108 -4.48 -4.02 7.22
C ALA A 108 -4.42 -3.47 8.66
N ARG A 109 -3.27 -2.90 9.05
CA ARG A 109 -3.08 -2.34 10.39
C ARG A 109 -3.82 -1.02 10.58
N ASP A 110 -3.71 -0.10 9.63
CA ASP A 110 -4.44 1.17 9.69
C ASP A 110 -5.97 0.91 9.82
N ARG A 111 -6.49 -0.08 9.07
CA ARG A 111 -7.89 -0.53 9.18
C ARG A 111 -8.25 -1.13 10.54
N LEU A 112 -7.35 -1.89 11.16
CA LEU A 112 -7.61 -2.47 12.48
C LEU A 112 -7.64 -1.39 13.58
N GLU A 113 -6.78 -0.38 13.48
CA GLU A 113 -6.78 0.75 14.41
C GLU A 113 -8.03 1.63 14.23
N ASP A 114 -8.54 1.78 12.99
CA ASP A 114 -9.85 2.40 12.72
C ASP A 114 -10.96 1.68 13.47
N LEU A 115 -11.05 0.36 13.34
CA LEU A 115 -12.11 -0.46 13.97
C LEU A 115 -12.12 -0.37 15.50
N LYS A 116 -10.95 -0.23 16.12
CA LYS A 116 -10.82 -0.02 17.57
C LYS A 116 -11.30 1.36 18.01
N SER A 117 -11.14 2.38 17.16
CA SER A 117 -11.61 3.73 17.46
C SER A 117 -13.14 3.89 17.42
N PHE A 118 -13.87 2.96 16.78
CA PHE A 118 -15.34 2.95 16.73
C PHE A 118 -16.01 2.20 17.89
N HIS A 119 -15.27 1.55 18.79
CA HIS A 119 -15.82 0.80 19.93
C HIS A 119 -15.92 1.62 21.22
N ILE A 120 -16.24 2.91 21.12
CA ILE A 120 -16.63 3.74 22.27
C ILE A 120 -18.04 4.24 22.01
N ASP A 121 -18.98 3.59 22.69
CA ASP A 121 -20.40 3.93 22.94
C ASP A 121 -21.25 4.40 21.75
N THR A 122 -22.30 3.62 21.42
CA THR A 122 -23.72 3.96 21.64
C THR A 122 -24.63 3.03 20.80
N LYS A 123 -25.70 2.52 21.40
CA LYS A 123 -26.84 1.86 20.74
C LYS A 123 -27.41 2.76 19.63
N GLU A 124 -27.94 2.13 18.57
CA GLU A 124 -28.78 2.73 17.52
C GLU A 124 -28.20 3.92 16.74
N ASN A 125 -27.52 3.59 15.65
CA ASN A 125 -27.78 4.07 14.28
C ASN A 125 -26.54 3.75 13.45
N ALA A 126 -26.59 2.64 12.72
CA ALA A 126 -25.49 2.23 11.85
C ALA A 126 -25.28 3.26 10.73
N PRO A 127 -24.11 3.94 10.65
CA PRO A 127 -23.73 4.67 9.46
C PRO A 127 -23.20 3.66 8.45
N ASN A 128 -23.73 3.77 7.23
CA ASN A 128 -23.35 3.02 6.05
C ASN A 128 -21.81 2.96 5.93
N PRO A 129 -21.17 1.77 5.82
CA PRO A 129 -19.73 1.68 5.70
C PRO A 129 -19.29 2.43 4.45
N VAL A 130 -18.44 3.44 4.62
CA VAL A 130 -17.81 4.17 3.52
C VAL A 130 -17.05 3.15 2.68
N LYS A 131 -17.63 2.84 1.52
CA LYS A 131 -17.08 1.93 0.53
C LYS A 131 -15.93 2.64 -0.16
N TYR A 132 -14.73 2.57 0.42
CA TYR A 132 -13.52 2.96 -0.30
C TYR A 132 -13.34 1.95 -1.45
N CYS A 133 -13.53 2.42 -2.68
CA CYS A 133 -13.32 1.64 -3.89
C CYS A 133 -11.88 1.11 -3.88
N ALA A 134 -11.74 -0.21 -3.91
CA ALA A 134 -10.46 -0.91 -3.85
C ALA A 134 -9.69 -0.90 -5.19
N GLU A 135 -9.99 0.06 -6.07
CA GLU A 135 -9.64 -0.05 -7.49
C GLU A 135 -8.25 0.52 -7.86
N ASP A 136 -7.58 1.29 -6.99
CA ASP A 136 -6.37 2.03 -7.38
C ASP A 136 -5.07 1.68 -6.62
N PHE A 137 -5.02 0.59 -5.84
CA PHE A 137 -3.78 0.13 -5.20
C PHE A 137 -3.26 -1.15 -5.88
N GLU A 138 -2.43 -1.00 -6.90
CA GLU A 138 -1.60 -2.10 -7.39
C GLU A 138 -0.45 -2.34 -6.40
N VAL A 139 -0.71 -3.15 -5.38
CA VAL A 139 0.35 -3.81 -4.62
C VAL A 139 0.95 -4.86 -5.54
N LEU A 140 2.22 -4.68 -5.94
CA LEU A 140 2.96 -5.66 -6.72
C LEU A 140 3.06 -6.98 -5.93
N ARG A 141 2.07 -7.87 -6.09
CA ARG A 141 2.23 -9.29 -5.77
C ARG A 141 3.05 -9.91 -6.89
N SER A 142 4.23 -10.38 -6.53
CA SER A 142 5.10 -11.12 -7.42
C SER A 142 4.59 -12.54 -7.57
N ASP A 143 3.59 -12.74 -8.45
CA ASP A 143 3.23 -14.05 -8.98
C ASP A 143 3.09 -13.93 -10.50
N GLN A 144 4.22 -13.78 -11.19
CA GLN A 144 4.29 -13.72 -12.66
C GLN A 144 3.91 -15.05 -13.37
N HIS A 145 3.31 -16.00 -12.67
CA HIS A 145 2.99 -17.32 -13.20
C HIS A 145 1.62 -17.36 -13.93
N GLU A 146 0.64 -16.57 -13.50
CA GLU A 146 -0.71 -16.60 -14.09
C GLU A 146 -0.82 -15.82 -15.40
N VAL A 147 -0.13 -14.67 -15.49
CA VAL A 147 -0.09 -13.85 -16.72
C VAL A 147 0.64 -14.59 -17.84
N PHE A 148 1.72 -15.31 -17.53
CA PHE A 148 2.45 -16.12 -18.52
C PHE A 148 1.59 -17.29 -19.04
N ASN A 149 0.79 -17.91 -18.16
CA ASN A 149 -0.14 -18.97 -18.57
C ASN A 149 -1.32 -18.45 -19.40
N ALA A 150 -1.80 -17.23 -19.14
CA ALA A 150 -2.83 -16.59 -19.95
C ALA A 150 -2.31 -16.22 -21.35
N MET A 151 -1.09 -15.71 -21.46
CA MET A 151 -0.47 -15.37 -22.76
C MET A 151 -0.14 -16.62 -23.59
N LYS A 152 0.29 -17.72 -22.94
CA LYS A 152 0.55 -19.00 -23.64
C LYS A 152 -0.72 -19.61 -24.26
N ARG A 153 -1.87 -19.50 -23.60
CA ARG A 153 -3.17 -19.98 -24.14
C ARG A 153 -3.64 -19.22 -25.37
N MET A 154 -3.22 -17.97 -25.55
CA MET A 154 -3.53 -17.18 -26.74
C MET A 154 -2.58 -17.47 -27.92
N ALA A 155 -1.36 -17.93 -27.65
CA ALA A 155 -0.39 -18.30 -28.69
C ALA A 155 -0.68 -19.67 -29.33
N ASP A 156 -1.30 -20.60 -28.60
CA ASP A 156 -1.51 -22.00 -29.04
C ASP A 156 -2.87 -22.27 -29.74
N GLY A 157 -3.61 -21.24 -30.16
CA GLY A 157 -4.76 -21.42 -31.07
C GLY A 157 -5.92 -22.28 -30.55
N GLY A 158 -6.16 -22.30 -29.24
CA GLY A 158 -7.22 -23.09 -28.62
C GLY A 158 -8.63 -22.51 -28.84
N LYS A 159 -9.51 -23.29 -29.50
CA LYS A 159 -10.93 -22.97 -29.79
C LYS A 159 -11.71 -22.49 -28.55
N PRO A 160 -12.72 -21.60 -28.71
CA PRO A 160 -13.57 -21.16 -27.61
C PRO A 160 -14.43 -22.31 -27.09
N VAL A 161 -14.46 -22.47 -25.76
CA VAL A 161 -15.38 -23.38 -25.08
C VAL A 161 -16.76 -22.72 -25.07
N SER A 162 -17.73 -23.36 -25.72
CA SER A 162 -19.15 -23.03 -25.65
C SER A 162 -19.67 -23.33 -24.26
N CYS A 163 -20.10 -22.31 -23.51
CA CYS A 163 -20.87 -22.49 -22.28
C CYS A 163 -22.35 -22.69 -22.66
N ALA A 164 -22.79 -23.95 -22.74
CA ALA A 164 -24.20 -24.30 -22.75
C ALA A 164 -24.82 -24.06 -21.36
N LEU A 165 -25.97 -23.37 -21.34
CA LEU A 165 -26.84 -23.25 -20.17
C LEU A 165 -27.49 -24.61 -19.87
N PRO A 166 -27.55 -25.09 -18.61
CA PRO A 166 -28.40 -26.23 -18.29
C PRO A 166 -29.85 -25.76 -18.18
N GLY A 167 -30.72 -26.46 -18.90
CA GLY A 167 -32.14 -26.14 -19.07
C GLY A 167 -33.02 -26.44 -17.86
N SER A 168 -34.16 -25.75 -17.87
CA SER A 168 -35.36 -26.07 -17.13
C SER A 168 -35.95 -27.40 -17.63
N SER A 169 -36.37 -28.27 -16.71
CA SER A 169 -37.58 -29.11 -16.81
C SER A 169 -37.72 -30.03 -15.59
N GLN A 170 -38.80 -29.86 -14.85
CA GLN A 170 -39.69 -30.96 -14.50
C GLN A 170 -41.04 -30.69 -15.16
#